data_AF-A0AAW3K446-F1
#
_entry.id   AF-A0AAW3K446-F1
#
_cell.length_a   1.000
_cell.length_b   1.000
_cell.length_c   1.000
_cell.angle_alpha   90.00
_cell.angle_beta   90.00
_cell.angle_gamma   90.00
#
_symmetry.space_group_name_H-M   'P 1'
#
loop_
_entity.id
_entity.type
_entity.pdbx_description
1 polymer ?
#
loop_
_entity_poly.entity_id
_entity_poly.type
_entity_poly.pdbx_seq_one_letter_code
_entity_poly.pdbx_strand_id
1 'polypeptide(L)'
;MEQNLPTTAEKLKQKSAERKQWLLDNQHALLSHDLTIKEIAQNFNLTQSQIKWARIDLKKLLNIPKKHLAIVWVRAHQADLEQLSYVELQNKYQMTQGQVRHALRVLKKLKQNET
;
A
#
# COMPACT_ATOMS: atom_id res chain seq x y z
N MET A 1 -5.14 47.29 16.04
CA MET A 1 -4.89 45.84 16.12
C MET A 1 -4.95 45.30 14.70
N GLU A 2 -3.80 45.20 14.03
CA GLU A 2 -3.73 44.54 12.73
C GLU A 2 -3.92 43.04 12.95
N GLN A 3 -5.06 42.53 12.48
CA GLN A 3 -5.33 41.11 12.44
C GLN A 3 -4.51 40.53 11.28
N ASN A 4 -3.32 40.00 11.58
CA ASN A 4 -2.52 39.21 10.64
C ASN A 4 -3.28 37.93 10.28
N LEU A 5 -4.15 38.04 9.27
CA LEU A 5 -4.85 36.90 8.71
C LEU A 5 -3.82 36.00 8.00
N PRO A 6 -3.79 34.69 8.31
CA PRO A 6 -2.82 33.79 7.70
C PRO A 6 -3.01 33.77 6.19
N THR A 7 -1.90 33.88 5.49
CA THR A 7 -1.84 33.82 4.03
C THR A 7 -2.34 32.46 3.53
N THR A 8 -2.75 32.40 2.27
CA THR A 8 -3.19 31.13 1.64
C THR A 8 -2.14 30.03 1.76
N ALA A 9 -0.85 30.38 1.72
CA ALA A 9 0.26 29.44 1.87
C ALA A 9 0.36 28.86 3.30
N GLU A 10 0.14 29.68 4.32
CA GLU A 10 0.16 29.25 5.72
C GLU A 10 -1.01 28.31 6.04
N LYS A 11 -2.20 28.64 5.54
CA LYS A 11 -3.39 27.77 5.67
C LYS A 11 -3.19 26.39 5.04
N LEU A 12 -2.51 26.33 3.90
CA LEU A 12 -2.17 25.06 3.24
C LEU A 12 -1.16 24.23 4.04
N LYS A 13 -0.11 24.89 4.58
CA LYS A 13 0.87 24.22 5.45
C LYS A 13 0.21 23.66 6.71
N GLN A 14 -0.66 24.44 7.34
CA GLN A 14 -1.38 24.02 8.54
C GLN A 14 -2.28 22.80 8.27
N LYS A 15 -3.08 22.84 7.19
CA LYS A 15 -3.90 21.68 6.78
C LYS A 15 -3.07 20.44 6.47
N SER A 16 -1.88 20.61 5.88
CA SER A 16 -0.97 19.49 5.62
C SER A 16 -0.43 18.89 6.93
N ALA A 17 -0.06 19.73 7.89
CA ALA A 17 0.39 19.29 9.20
C ALA A 17 -0.70 18.57 9.98
N GLU A 18 -1.91 19.13 10.03
CA GLU A 18 -3.09 18.51 10.64
C GLU A 18 -3.40 17.15 10.01
N ARG A 19 -3.34 17.06 8.68
CA ARG A 19 -3.55 15.80 7.97
C ARG A 19 -2.50 14.76 8.34
N LYS A 20 -1.22 15.14 8.42
CA LYS A 20 -0.14 14.23 8.83
C LYS A 20 -0.32 13.76 10.27
N GLN A 21 -0.64 14.68 11.19
CA GLN A 21 -0.87 14.35 12.59
C GLN A 21 -2.02 13.36 12.73
N TRP A 22 -3.16 13.63 12.08
CA TRP A 22 -4.31 12.71 12.09
C TRP A 22 -3.96 11.32 11.56
N LEU A 23 -3.11 11.21 10.52
CA LEU A 23 -2.67 9.91 10.00
C LEU A 23 -1.83 9.13 11.01
N LEU A 24 -0.96 9.81 11.76
CA LEU A 24 -0.12 9.20 12.79
C LEU A 24 -0.95 8.80 14.01
N ASP A 25 -1.83 9.68 14.50
CA ASP A 25 -2.68 9.42 15.66
C ASP A 25 -3.62 8.21 15.44
N ASN A 26 -4.05 8.02 14.19
CA ASN A 26 -4.95 6.94 13.79
C ASN A 26 -4.24 5.76 13.11
N GLN A 27 -2.90 5.67 13.23
CA GLN A 27 -2.09 4.67 12.54
C GLN A 27 -2.55 3.24 12.82
N HIS A 28 -2.81 2.92 14.09
CA HIS A 28 -3.22 1.57 14.51
C HIS A 28 -4.53 1.15 13.86
N ALA A 29 -5.55 2.01 13.88
CA ALA A 29 -6.84 1.73 13.25
C ALA A 29 -6.72 1.66 11.72
N LEU A 30 -5.95 2.58 11.11
CA LEU A 30 -5.76 2.61 9.67
C LEU A 30 -4.95 1.41 9.16
N LEU A 31 -4.00 0.87 9.91
CA LEU A 31 -3.19 -0.28 9.49
C LEU A 31 -3.64 -1.62 10.09
N SER A 32 -4.73 -1.65 10.85
CA SER A 32 -5.29 -2.89 11.40
C SER A 32 -5.64 -3.88 10.28
N HIS A 33 -5.34 -5.16 10.54
CA HIS A 33 -5.73 -6.30 9.73
C HIS A 33 -7.06 -6.91 10.18
N ASP A 34 -7.53 -6.55 11.37
CA ASP A 34 -8.75 -7.09 11.99
C ASP A 34 -10.01 -6.39 11.48
N LEU A 35 -9.88 -5.14 11.00
CA LEU A 35 -10.97 -4.35 10.45
C LEU A 35 -10.88 -4.21 8.93
N THR A 36 -11.99 -4.44 8.26
CA THR A 36 -12.14 -4.19 6.83
C THR A 36 -12.12 -2.68 6.52
N ILE A 37 -11.85 -2.33 5.26
CA ILE A 37 -11.93 -0.92 4.80
C ILE A 37 -13.31 -0.31 5.07
N LYS A 38 -14.38 -1.10 4.99
CA LYS A 38 -15.75 -0.64 5.20
C LYS A 38 -15.99 -0.28 6.67
N GLU A 39 -15.56 -1.14 7.59
CA GLU A 39 -15.71 -0.90 9.04
C GLU A 39 -14.88 0.30 9.49
N ILE A 40 -13.65 0.43 9.00
CA ILE A 40 -12.81 1.59 9.27
C ILE A 40 -13.47 2.88 8.73
N ALA A 41 -14.05 2.83 7.54
CA ALA A 41 -14.75 3.95 6.94
C ALA A 41 -15.96 4.38 7.78
N GLN A 42 -16.71 3.44 8.34
CA GLN A 42 -17.81 3.72 9.26
C GLN A 42 -17.30 4.35 10.57
N ASN A 43 -16.25 3.80 11.17
CA ASN A 43 -15.69 4.30 12.43
C ASN A 43 -15.21 5.76 12.33
N PHE A 44 -14.68 6.15 11.16
CA PHE A 44 -14.21 7.51 10.93
C PHE A 44 -15.22 8.43 10.24
N ASN A 45 -16.42 7.93 9.93
CA ASN A 45 -17.42 8.64 9.11
C ASN A 45 -16.83 9.17 7.78
N LEU A 46 -16.05 8.32 7.11
CA LEU A 46 -15.39 8.61 5.83
C LEU A 46 -15.87 7.64 4.76
N THR A 47 -15.59 7.97 3.50
CA THR A 47 -15.78 7.03 2.40
C THR A 47 -14.66 5.99 2.37
N GLN A 48 -14.95 4.80 1.84
CA GLN A 48 -13.93 3.75 1.66
C GLN A 48 -12.74 4.23 0.81
N SER A 49 -12.99 5.07 -0.19
CA SER A 49 -11.93 5.68 -1.02
C SER A 49 -11.02 6.59 -0.20
N GLN A 50 -11.58 7.43 0.68
CA GLN A 50 -10.78 8.27 1.58
C GLN A 50 -9.92 7.44 2.54
N ILE A 51 -10.44 6.31 3.06
CA ILE A 51 -9.64 5.39 3.88
C ILE A 51 -8.52 4.73 3.08
N LYS A 52 -8.76 4.32 1.82
CA LYS A 52 -7.71 3.77 0.95
C LYS A 52 -6.59 4.78 0.73
N TRP A 53 -6.93 6.04 0.45
CA TRP A 53 -5.94 7.12 0.29
C TRP A 53 -5.20 7.41 1.61
N ALA A 54 -5.92 7.48 2.73
CA ALA A 54 -5.30 7.65 4.05
C ALA A 54 -4.28 6.53 4.35
N ARG A 55 -4.61 5.27 4.07
CA ARG A 55 -3.67 4.14 4.19
C ARG A 55 -2.44 4.29 3.30
N ILE A 56 -2.61 4.78 2.06
CA ILE A 56 -1.49 5.02 1.13
C ILE A 56 -0.59 6.13 1.66
N ASP A 57 -1.17 7.26 2.06
CA ASP A 57 -0.43 8.41 2.56
C ASP A 57 0.30 8.09 3.86
N LEU A 58 -0.33 7.35 4.77
CA LEU A 58 0.29 6.86 6.00
C LEU A 58 1.46 5.91 5.70
N LYS A 59 1.30 4.98 4.75
CA LYS A 59 2.40 4.08 4.35
C LYS A 59 3.59 4.86 3.78
N LYS A 60 3.33 5.88 2.95
CA LYS A 60 4.38 6.79 2.46
C LYS A 60 5.06 7.54 3.61
N LEU A 61 4.27 8.09 4.55
CA LEU A 61 4.77 8.85 5.70
C LEU A 61 5.68 8.00 6.59
N LEU A 62 5.34 6.73 6.78
CA LEU A 62 6.10 5.79 7.60
C LEU A 62 7.23 5.08 6.83
N ASN A 63 7.46 5.44 5.56
CA ASN A 63 8.34 4.71 4.64
C ASN A 63 8.07 3.20 4.61
N ILE A 64 6.83 2.78 4.89
CA ILE A 64 6.43 1.39 4.77
C ILE A 64 6.39 1.10 3.27
N PRO A 65 7.26 0.20 2.77
CA PRO A 65 7.25 -0.11 1.37
C PRO A 65 5.85 -0.56 0.98
N LYS A 66 5.37 -0.06 -0.15
CA LYS A 66 4.17 -0.57 -0.80
C LYS A 66 4.51 -1.96 -1.33
N LYS A 67 4.74 -2.92 -0.43
CA LYS A 67 5.03 -4.31 -0.77
C LYS A 67 3.77 -4.79 -1.46
N HIS A 68 3.83 -4.78 -2.79
CA HIS A 68 2.84 -5.43 -3.61
C HIS A 68 2.82 -6.87 -3.11
N LEU A 69 1.66 -7.40 -2.72
CA LEU A 69 1.55 -8.78 -2.24
C LEU A 69 2.25 -9.74 -3.21
N ALA A 70 2.23 -9.42 -4.51
CA ALA A 70 3.00 -10.14 -5.53
C ALA A 70 4.53 -10.14 -5.30
N ILE A 71 5.15 -9.05 -4.83
CA ILE A 71 6.60 -9.02 -4.56
C ILE A 71 6.95 -9.93 -3.37
N VAL A 72 6.16 -9.87 -2.30
CA VAL A 72 6.37 -10.74 -1.13
C VAL A 72 6.22 -12.20 -1.54
N TRP A 73 5.15 -12.50 -2.27
CA TRP A 73 4.88 -13.84 -2.76
C TRP A 73 5.98 -14.34 -3.70
N VAL A 74 6.41 -13.52 -4.67
CA VAL A 74 7.47 -13.88 -5.62
C VAL A 74 8.80 -14.14 -4.91
N ARG A 75 9.16 -13.33 -3.90
CA ARG A 75 10.39 -13.57 -3.13
C ARG A 75 10.31 -14.89 -2.33
N ALA A 76 9.17 -15.17 -1.72
CA ALA A 76 8.98 -16.41 -0.96
C ALA A 76 9.00 -17.67 -1.85
N HIS A 77 8.61 -17.55 -3.12
CA HIS A 77 8.48 -18.67 -4.07
C HIS A 77 9.42 -18.54 -5.27
N GLN A 78 10.54 -17.82 -5.11
CA GLN A 78 11.45 -17.51 -6.21
C GLN A 78 12.06 -18.77 -6.83
N ALA A 79 12.48 -19.73 -6.01
CA ALA A 79 13.08 -20.99 -6.49
C ALA A 79 12.12 -21.75 -7.42
N ASP A 80 10.85 -21.85 -7.04
CA ASP A 80 9.83 -22.49 -7.86
C ASP A 80 9.58 -21.75 -9.16
N LEU A 81 9.53 -20.41 -9.13
CA LEU A 81 9.36 -19.58 -10.33
C LEU A 81 10.53 -19.68 -11.32
N GLU A 82 11.71 -20.09 -10.86
CA GLU A 82 12.91 -20.29 -11.68
C GLU A 82 13.05 -21.71 -12.22
N GLN A 83 12.55 -22.70 -11.47
CA GLN A 83 12.79 -24.11 -11.76
C GLN A 83 11.58 -24.80 -12.40
N LEU A 84 10.37 -24.41 -12.04
CA LEU A 84 9.16 -25.05 -12.51
C LEU A 84 8.69 -24.48 -13.84
N SER A 85 8.18 -25.35 -14.69
CA SER A 85 7.50 -24.95 -15.91
C SER A 85 6.21 -24.21 -15.61
N TYR A 86 5.72 -23.49 -16.61
CA TYR A 86 4.49 -22.72 -16.50
C TYR A 86 3.29 -23.55 -16.04
N VAL A 87 3.13 -24.78 -16.56
CA VAL A 87 2.01 -25.68 -16.22
C VAL A 87 2.15 -26.19 -14.79
N GLU A 88 3.36 -26.50 -14.34
CA GLU A 88 3.63 -26.93 -12.96
C GLU A 88 3.32 -25.82 -11.96
N LEU A 89 3.66 -24.57 -12.28
CA LEU A 89 3.31 -23.40 -11.44
C LEU A 89 1.79 -23.23 -11.31
N GLN A 90 1.04 -23.40 -12.41
CA GLN A 90 -0.42 -23.33 -12.36
C GLN A 90 -1.00 -24.42 -11.46
N ASN A 91 -0.54 -25.66 -11.61
CA ASN A 91 -1.06 -26.80 -10.87
C ASN A 91 -0.70 -26.72 -9.37
N LYS A 92 0.56 -26.40 -9.05
CA LYS A 92 1.07 -26.32 -7.68
C LYS A 92 0.38 -25.22 -6.86
N TYR A 93 0.15 -24.07 -7.48
CA TYR A 93 -0.37 -22.88 -6.79
C TYR A 93 -1.82 -22.55 -7.12
N GLN A 94 -2.49 -23.37 -7.91
CA GLN A 94 -3.86 -23.12 -8.39
C GLN A 94 -4.00 -21.73 -9.04
N MET A 95 -2.96 -21.31 -9.76
CA MET A 95 -2.88 -19.98 -10.36
C MET A 95 -3.43 -19.97 -11.78
N THR A 96 -4.18 -18.93 -12.09
CA THR A 96 -4.56 -18.62 -13.47
C THR A 96 -3.32 -18.23 -14.28
N GLN A 97 -3.44 -18.37 -15.59
CA GLN A 97 -2.46 -17.92 -16.57
C GLN A 97 -2.01 -16.46 -16.34
N GLY A 98 -2.97 -15.56 -16.07
CA GLY A 98 -2.67 -14.15 -15.81
C GLY A 98 -1.82 -13.94 -14.55
N GLN A 99 -2.11 -14.70 -13.49
CA GLN A 99 -1.38 -14.62 -12.22
C GLN A 99 0.06 -15.14 -12.37
N VAL A 100 0.27 -16.27 -13.08
CA VAL A 100 1.62 -16.81 -13.33
C VAL A 100 2.45 -15.81 -14.15
N ARG A 101 1.88 -15.27 -15.24
CA ARG A 101 2.55 -14.21 -16.03
C ARG A 101 2.89 -12.98 -15.21
N HIS A 102 2.01 -12.56 -14.32
CA HIS A 102 2.27 -11.42 -13.44
C HIS A 102 3.44 -11.71 -12.49
N ALA A 103 3.46 -12.88 -11.84
CA ALA A 103 4.53 -13.30 -10.93
C ALA A 103 5.89 -13.36 -11.63
N LEU A 104 5.97 -13.98 -12.82
CA LEU A 104 7.20 -14.04 -13.61
C LEU A 104 7.70 -12.65 -14.05
N ARG A 105 6.78 -11.74 -14.42
CA ARG A 105 7.14 -10.36 -14.76
C ARG A 105 7.71 -9.61 -13.55
N VAL A 106 7.13 -9.82 -12.36
CA VAL A 106 7.63 -9.24 -11.11
C VAL A 106 9.02 -9.80 -10.78
N LEU A 107 9.23 -11.11 -10.91
CA LEU A 107 10.54 -11.75 -10.71
C LEU A 107 11.61 -11.14 -11.64
N LYS A 108 11.30 -10.99 -12.93
CA LYS A 108 12.23 -10.38 -13.90
C LYS A 108 12.63 -8.95 -13.49
N LYS A 109 11.67 -8.15 -13.03
CA LYS A 109 11.94 -6.77 -12.56
C LYS A 109 12.78 -6.73 -11.29
N LEU A 110 12.56 -7.67 -10.37
CA LEU A 110 13.36 -7.76 -9.14
C LEU A 110 14.83 -8.04 -9.47
N LYS A 111 15.08 -9.02 -10.35
CA LYS A 111 16.45 -9.35 -10.80
C LYS A 111 17.16 -8.18 -11.50
N GLN A 112 16.44 -7.42 -12.33
CA GLN A 112 16.99 -6.27 -13.05
C GLN A 112 17.34 -5.08 -12.16
N ASN A 113 16.69 -4.93 -10.99
CA ASN A 113 16.94 -3.84 -10.06
C ASN A 113 17.95 -4.19 -8.96
N GLU A 114 18.43 -5.44 -8.93
CA GLU A 114 19.46 -5.93 -8.00
C GLU A 114 20.87 -5.97 -8.67
N THR A 115 20.98 -5.49 -9.92
CA THR A 115 22.24 -5.34 -10.69
C THR A 115 22.57 -3.86 -10.89
#